data_AF-A0A521ULZ8-F1
#
_entry.id   AF-A0A521ULZ8-F1
#
_cell.length_a   1.000
_cell.length_b   1.000
_cell.length_c   1.000
_cell.angle_alpha   90.00
_cell.angle_beta   90.00
_cell.angle_gamma   90.00
#
_symmetry.space_group_name_H-M   'P 1'
#
loop_
_entity.id
_entity.type
_entity.pdbx_description
1 polymer ?
#
loop_
_entity_poly.entity_id
_entity_poly.type
_entity_poly.pdbx_seq_one_letter_code
_entity_poly.pdbx_strand_id
1 'polypeptide(L)'
;MALDLTPGTVCVANGKMIQIDGADSLTHVRARDVATGALITVPVSRIGPIPEQTASGDANRVPEAEWKRCTALASALAGLKDQQRVPRADLLRIAKANGCSLRSVQRARTALRKNERVTALLRQSRGRRQGTNCLAPSMDSLIRP
;
A
#
# COMPACT_ATOMS: atom_id res chain seq x y z
N MET A 1 11.59 -18.31 1.63
CA MET A 1 10.16 -18.19 1.97
C MET A 1 9.51 -19.50 1.58
N ALA A 2 8.93 -20.22 2.54
CA ALA A 2 8.12 -21.40 2.23
C ALA A 2 6.74 -20.92 1.77
N LEU A 3 6.28 -21.37 0.59
CA LEU A 3 4.91 -21.15 0.17
C LEU A 3 4.00 -22.05 1.01
N ASP A 4 3.03 -21.44 1.68
CA ASP A 4 2.02 -22.18 2.43
C ASP A 4 0.97 -22.68 1.43
N LEU A 5 0.98 -23.99 1.16
CA LEU A 5 0.10 -24.65 0.19
C LEU A 5 -1.18 -25.20 0.85
N THR A 6 -1.62 -24.56 1.93
CA THR A 6 -2.83 -24.93 2.66
C THR A 6 -4.10 -24.58 1.87
N PRO A 7 -5.14 -25.45 1.93
CA PRO A 7 -6.46 -25.13 1.40
C PRO A 7 -6.97 -23.79 1.93
N GLY A 8 -7.53 -22.98 1.04
CA GLY A 8 -8.01 -21.63 1.33
C GLY A 8 -6.98 -20.52 1.09
N THR A 9 -5.69 -20.84 0.95
CA THR A 9 -4.64 -19.85 0.72
C THR A 9 -4.69 -19.30 -0.71
N VAL A 10 -4.60 -17.97 -0.85
CA VAL A 10 -4.58 -17.29 -2.15
C VAL A 10 -3.14 -17.05 -2.58
N CYS A 11 -2.82 -17.46 -3.79
CA CYS A 11 -1.49 -17.35 -4.39
C CYS A 11 -1.60 -16.85 -5.84
N VAL A 12 -0.45 -16.67 -6.50
CA VAL A 12 -0.40 -16.32 -7.93
C VAL A 12 0.22 -17.46 -8.71
N ALA A 13 -0.41 -17.86 -9.81
CA ALA A 13 0.16 -18.80 -10.76
C ALA A 13 -0.07 -18.33 -12.21
N ASN A 14 0.99 -18.34 -13.02
CA ASN A 14 0.94 -17.87 -14.42
C ASN A 14 0.32 -16.46 -14.56
N GLY A 15 0.56 -15.57 -13.60
CA GLY A 15 0.00 -14.21 -13.59
C GLY A 15 -1.48 -14.10 -13.17
N LYS A 16 -2.12 -15.19 -12.76
CA LYS A 16 -3.51 -15.21 -12.26
C LYS A 16 -3.56 -15.45 -10.76
N MET A 17 -4.54 -14.87 -10.09
CA MET A 17 -4.84 -15.19 -8.69
C MET A 17 -5.58 -16.52 -8.61
N ILE A 18 -5.06 -17.40 -7.76
CA ILE A 18 -5.62 -18.73 -7.54
C ILE A 18 -5.82 -18.95 -6.04
N GLN A 19 -6.90 -19.63 -5.66
CA GLN A 19 -7.12 -20.10 -4.30
C GLN A 19 -6.87 -21.60 -4.25
N ILE A 20 -6.00 -22.06 -3.35
CA ILE A 20 -5.70 -23.47 -3.20
C ILE A 20 -6.92 -24.19 -2.63
N ASP A 21 -7.37 -25.25 -3.30
CA ASP A 21 -8.47 -26.10 -2.84
C ASP A 21 -7.92 -27.35 -2.14
N GLY A 22 -6.77 -27.85 -2.60
CA GLY A 22 -6.03 -28.94 -1.96
C GLY A 22 -4.93 -29.51 -2.84
N ALA A 23 -4.10 -30.39 -2.28
CA ALA A 23 -3.10 -31.12 -3.05
C ALA A 23 -3.78 -32.13 -3.97
N ASP A 24 -3.42 -32.11 -5.25
CA ASP A 24 -3.89 -33.07 -6.25
C ASP A 24 -2.85 -34.20 -6.41
N SER A 25 -1.56 -33.83 -6.38
CA SER A 25 -0.42 -34.75 -6.33
C SER A 25 0.78 -34.08 -5.66
N LEU A 26 1.90 -34.80 -5.54
CA LEU A 26 3.16 -34.26 -5.01
C LEU A 26 3.69 -33.04 -5.79
N THR A 27 3.34 -32.91 -7.07
CA THR A 27 3.83 -31.85 -7.96
C THR A 27 2.74 -30.87 -8.41
N HIS A 28 1.47 -31.19 -8.16
CA HIS A 28 0.32 -30.39 -8.61
C HIS A 28 -0.67 -30.13 -7.49
N VAL A 29 -1.25 -28.94 -7.52
CA VAL A 29 -2.28 -28.49 -6.59
C VAL A 29 -3.55 -28.21 -7.37
N ARG A 30 -4.68 -28.60 -6.80
CA ARG A 30 -5.99 -28.22 -7.28
C ARG A 30 -6.29 -26.84 -6.73
N ALA A 31 -6.58 -25.91 -7.61
CA ALA A 31 -6.82 -24.52 -7.25
C ALA A 31 -8.03 -23.98 -8.00
N ARG A 32 -8.63 -22.93 -7.45
CA ARG A 32 -9.73 -22.20 -8.06
C ARG A 32 -9.19 -20.88 -8.60
N ASP A 33 -9.45 -20.58 -9.86
CA ASP A 33 -9.20 -19.25 -10.41
C ASP A 33 -10.16 -18.26 -9.70
N VAL A 34 -9.61 -17.24 -9.05
CA VAL A 34 -10.39 -16.28 -8.25
C VAL A 34 -11.26 -15.39 -9.14
N ALA A 35 -10.85 -15.12 -10.39
CA ALA A 35 -11.58 -14.25 -11.29
C ALA A 35 -12.76 -14.96 -11.97
N THR A 36 -12.60 -16.24 -12.30
CA THR A 36 -13.60 -17.00 -13.07
C THR A 36 -14.34 -18.05 -12.23
N GLY A 37 -13.84 -18.40 -11.05
CA GLY A 37 -14.36 -19.48 -10.22
C GLY A 37 -14.07 -20.89 -10.74
N ALA A 38 -13.36 -21.02 -11.87
CA ALA A 38 -13.05 -22.31 -12.48
C ALA A 38 -12.02 -23.10 -11.67
N LEU A 39 -12.23 -24.42 -11.54
CA LEU A 39 -11.24 -25.32 -10.95
C LEU A 39 -10.15 -25.64 -12.00
N ILE A 40 -8.90 -25.45 -11.60
CA ILE A 40 -7.72 -25.64 -12.43
C ILE A 40 -6.65 -26.42 -11.65
N THR A 41 -5.86 -27.20 -12.37
CA THR A 41 -4.70 -27.90 -11.80
C THR A 41 -3.44 -27.11 -12.12
N VAL A 42 -2.65 -26.79 -11.09
CA VAL A 42 -1.48 -25.91 -11.20
C VAL A 42 -0.24 -26.62 -10.64
N PRO A 43 0.89 -26.66 -11.37
CA PRO A 43 2.12 -27.22 -10.85
C PRO A 43 2.69 -26.33 -9.73
N VAL A 44 3.12 -26.95 -8.63
CA VAL A 44 3.65 -26.27 -7.43
C VAL A 44 4.80 -25.32 -7.78
N SER A 45 5.65 -25.70 -8.74
CA SER A 45 6.79 -24.89 -9.21
C SER A 45 6.40 -23.55 -9.84
N ARG A 46 5.13 -23.37 -10.23
CA ARG A 46 4.61 -22.13 -10.83
C ARG A 46 3.76 -21.31 -9.87
N ILE A 47 3.61 -21.75 -8.62
CA ILE A 47 2.89 -21.01 -7.59
C ILE A 47 3.89 -20.07 -6.92
N GLY A 48 3.63 -18.77 -7.07
CA GLY A 48 4.37 -17.71 -6.41
C GLY A 48 3.52 -17.05 -5.31
N PRO A 49 4.17 -16.37 -4.34
CA PRO A 49 3.45 -15.51 -3.42
C PRO A 49 2.71 -14.41 -4.18
N ILE A 50 1.61 -13.93 -3.61
CA ILE A 50 0.99 -12.70 -4.13
C ILE A 50 2.07 -11.62 -4.10
N PRO A 51 2.36 -10.94 -5.24
CA PRO A 51 3.31 -9.84 -5.22
C PRO A 51 2.77 -8.84 -4.19
N GLU A 52 3.58 -8.52 -3.18
CA GLU A 52 3.26 -7.47 -2.25
C GLU A 52 3.01 -6.21 -3.08
N GLN A 53 1.74 -5.89 -3.31
CA GLN A 53 1.37 -4.58 -3.78
C GLN A 53 1.77 -3.65 -2.64
N THR A 54 3.02 -3.18 -2.70
CA THR A 54 3.36 -1.87 -2.16
C THR A 54 2.29 -0.97 -2.74
N ALA A 55 1.39 -0.49 -1.89
CA ALA A 55 0.25 0.33 -2.26
C ALA A 55 0.74 1.57 -2.99
N SER A 56 1.00 1.41 -4.28
CA SER A 56 1.11 2.46 -5.26
C SER A 56 -0.32 2.88 -5.47
N GLY A 57 -0.85 3.68 -4.54
CA GLY A 57 -2.08 4.41 -4.81
C GLY A 57 -1.86 5.13 -6.13
N ASP A 58 -2.72 4.84 -7.11
CA ASP A 58 -2.61 5.32 -8.48
C ASP A 58 -2.16 6.78 -8.50
N ALA A 59 -0.92 7.03 -8.90
CA ALA A 59 -0.38 8.38 -9.01
C ALA A 59 -1.26 9.26 -9.93
N ASN A 60 -2.00 8.62 -10.85
CA ASN A 60 -2.96 9.22 -11.77
C ASN A 60 -4.26 9.72 -11.11
N ARG A 61 -4.51 9.44 -9.82
CA ARG A 61 -5.69 9.91 -9.07
C ARG A 61 -5.38 10.94 -8.00
N VAL A 62 -4.14 11.41 -7.89
CA VAL A 62 -3.77 12.41 -6.88
C VAL A 62 -4.18 13.81 -7.37
N PRO A 63 -4.99 14.58 -6.60
CA PRO A 63 -5.30 15.95 -6.94
C PRO A 63 -4.03 16.81 -7.09
N GLU A 64 -3.97 17.68 -8.09
CA GLU A 64 -2.77 18.48 -8.40
C GLU A 64 -2.28 19.31 -7.19
N ALA A 65 -3.21 19.87 -6.41
CA ALA A 65 -2.89 20.61 -5.19
C ALA A 65 -2.19 19.73 -4.13
N GLU A 66 -2.64 18.48 -3.97
CA GLU A 66 -2.04 17.53 -3.05
C GLU A 66 -0.63 17.13 -3.52
N TRP A 67 -0.48 16.93 -4.84
CA TRP A 67 0.81 16.64 -5.46
C TRP A 67 1.81 17.78 -5.24
N LYS A 68 1.42 19.03 -5.54
CA LYS A 68 2.24 20.24 -5.31
C LYS A 68 2.67 20.39 -3.85
N ARG A 69 1.77 20.12 -2.92
CA ARG A 69 2.10 20.14 -1.48
C ARG A 69 3.13 19.08 -1.13
N CYS A 70 2.96 17.85 -1.61
CA CYS A 70 3.88 16.75 -1.34
C CYS A 70 5.25 16.97 -1.96
N THR A 71 5.33 17.48 -3.20
CA THR A 71 6.61 17.77 -3.86
C THR A 71 7.36 18.91 -3.16
N ALA A 72 6.67 19.99 -2.76
CA ALA A 72 7.26 21.08 -1.99
C ALA A 72 7.80 20.62 -0.63
N LEU A 73 7.08 19.72 0.04
CA LEU A 73 7.51 19.19 1.32
C LEU A 73 8.67 18.18 1.16
N ALA A 74 8.68 17.39 0.09
CA ALA A 74 9.77 16.48 -0.24
C ALA A 74 11.07 17.23 -0.55
N SER A 75 11.00 18.30 -1.37
CA SER A 75 12.17 19.12 -1.70
C SER A 75 12.76 19.80 -0.47
N ALA A 76 11.92 20.34 0.41
CA ALA A 76 12.35 20.93 1.67
C ALA A 76 13.03 19.93 2.62
N LEU A 77 12.67 18.64 2.53
CA LEU A 77 13.24 17.57 3.36
C LEU A 77 14.40 16.83 2.71
N ALA A 78 14.68 17.03 1.42
CA ALA A 78 15.65 16.25 0.65
C ALA A 78 17.06 16.25 1.30
N GLY A 79 17.53 17.41 1.78
CA GLY A 79 18.83 17.54 2.44
C GLY A 79 18.88 17.06 3.90
N LEU A 80 17.73 16.77 4.51
CA LEU A 80 17.58 16.43 5.92
C LEU A 80 17.10 14.99 6.15
N LYS A 81 16.74 14.25 5.10
CA LYS A 81 16.16 12.91 5.21
C LYS A 81 17.16 11.92 5.85
N ASP A 82 18.42 11.95 5.44
CA ASP A 82 19.42 10.95 5.85
C ASP A 82 20.18 11.31 7.12
N GLN A 83 20.15 12.57 7.54
CA GLN A 83 20.82 13.04 8.75
C GLN A 83 20.23 12.35 9.98
N GLN A 84 21.04 11.77 10.86
CA GLN A 84 20.52 11.05 12.04
C GLN A 84 19.83 12.00 13.03
N ARG A 85 20.40 13.20 13.22
CA ARG A 85 19.84 14.29 14.04
C ARG A 85 19.65 15.52 13.18
N VAL A 86 18.44 16.09 13.24
CA VAL A 86 18.10 17.35 12.57
C VAL A 86 17.73 18.36 13.65
N PRO A 87 18.30 19.58 13.65
CA PRO A 87 17.94 20.61 14.60
C PRO A 87 16.44 20.92 14.58
N ARG A 88 15.86 21.12 15.77
CA ARG A 88 14.44 21.46 15.91
C ARG A 88 14.08 22.77 15.17
N ALA A 89 15.00 23.73 15.15
CA ALA A 89 14.82 25.00 14.45
C ALA A 89 14.60 24.82 12.95
N ASP A 90 15.33 23.90 12.32
CA ASP A 90 15.20 23.64 10.87
C ASP A 90 13.87 22.97 10.55
N LEU A 91 13.45 21.99 11.37
CA LEU A 91 12.14 21.37 11.22
C LEU A 91 10.99 22.37 11.44
N LEU A 92 11.14 23.32 12.37
CA LEU A 92 10.16 24.39 12.59
C LEU A 92 10.10 25.37 11.41
N ARG A 93 11.25 25.68 10.79
CA ARG A 93 11.31 26.52 9.59
C ARG A 93 10.54 25.89 8.44
N ILE A 94 10.75 24.59 8.20
CA ILE A 94 10.03 23.81 7.18
C ILE A 94 8.53 23.73 7.50
N ALA A 95 8.19 23.51 8.78
CA ALA A 95 6.80 23.45 9.23
C ALA A 95 6.05 24.75 8.92
N LYS A 96 6.65 25.90 9.26
CA LYS A 96 6.09 27.23 8.99
C LYS A 96 5.95 27.51 7.49
N ALA A 97 6.97 27.20 6.70
CA ALA A 97 6.95 27.40 5.24
C ALA A 97 5.87 26.57 4.53
N ASN A 98 5.55 25.38 5.06
CA ASN A 98 4.55 24.47 4.49
C ASN A 98 3.19 24.52 5.23
N GLY A 99 2.99 25.48 6.14
CA GLY A 99 1.73 25.66 6.87
C GLY A 99 1.28 24.42 7.66
N CYS A 100 2.22 23.65 8.22
CA CYS A 100 1.94 22.39 8.91
C CYS A 100 2.60 22.33 10.29
N SER A 101 2.22 21.34 11.10
CA SER A 101 2.81 21.17 12.44
C SER A 101 4.18 20.51 12.40
N LEU A 102 5.01 20.79 13.41
CA LEU A 102 6.32 20.14 13.59
C LEU A 102 6.21 18.60 13.56
N ARG A 103 5.17 18.05 14.18
CA ARG A 103 4.91 16.60 14.21
C ARG A 103 4.59 16.05 12.82
N SER A 104 3.93 16.84 11.97
CA SER A 104 3.68 16.47 10.57
C SER A 104 4.98 16.36 9.79
N VAL A 105 5.88 17.34 9.95
CA VAL A 105 7.21 17.34 9.28
C VAL A 105 8.05 16.15 9.74
N GLN A 106 8.06 15.84 11.05
CA GLN A 106 8.77 14.68 11.57
C GLN A 106 8.24 13.36 10.98
N ARG A 107 6.91 13.20 10.93
CA ARG A 107 6.28 12.02 10.31
C ARG A 107 6.61 11.90 8.84
N ALA A 108 6.54 13.00 8.10
CA ALA A 108 6.89 13.05 6.69
C ALA A 108 8.35 12.65 6.44
N ARG A 109 9.28 13.16 7.25
CA ARG A 109 10.69 12.75 7.19
C ARG A 109 10.86 11.26 7.44
N THR A 110 10.19 10.70 8.45
CA THR A 110 10.22 9.25 8.70
C THR A 110 9.64 8.45 7.53
N ALA A 111 8.58 8.94 6.89
CA ALA A 111 7.99 8.29 5.71
C ALA A 111 8.96 8.30 4.52
N LEU A 112 9.61 9.44 4.24
CA LEU A 112 10.61 9.57 3.16
C LEU A 112 11.84 8.69 3.39
N ARG A 113 12.29 8.53 4.64
CA ARG A 113 13.39 7.60 4.97
C ARG A 113 13.05 6.14 4.70
N LYS A 114 11.76 5.76 4.81
CA LYS A 114 11.30 4.40 4.51
C LYS A 114 11.01 4.19 3.03
N ASN A 115 10.52 5.24 2.36
CA ASN A 115 10.17 5.22 0.95
C ASN A 115 10.44 6.60 0.37
N GLU A 116 11.44 6.70 -0.50
CA GLU A 116 11.92 7.97 -1.06
C GLU A 116 10.94 8.64 -2.03
N ARG A 117 9.86 7.94 -2.41
CA ARG A 117 8.86 8.45 -3.35
C ARG A 117 8.02 9.54 -2.70
N VAL A 118 7.71 10.60 -3.47
CA VAL A 118 6.79 11.69 -3.06
C VAL A 118 5.41 11.16 -2.67
N THR A 119 4.98 10.05 -3.26
CA THR A 119 3.72 9.38 -2.93
C THR A 119 3.64 8.92 -1.47
N ALA A 120 4.78 8.69 -0.80
CA ALA A 120 4.83 8.36 0.63
C ALA A 120 4.33 9.50 1.54
N LEU A 121 4.26 10.73 1.01
CA LEU A 121 3.77 11.91 1.72
C LEU A 121 2.29 12.20 1.52
N LEU A 122 1.61 11.42 0.67
CA LEU A 122 0.18 11.60 0.43
C LEU A 122 -0.59 11.35 1.72
N ARG A 123 -1.62 12.18 1.96
CA ARG A 123 -2.51 11.94 3.09
C ARG A 123 -3.24 10.63 2.88
N GLN A 124 -2.98 9.67 3.75
CA GLN A 124 -3.82 8.47 3.80
C GLN A 124 -5.16 8.83 4.43
N SER A 125 -6.24 8.32 3.83
CA SER A 125 -7.56 8.29 4.46
C SER A 125 -7.41 7.72 5.88
N ARG A 126 -7.80 8.53 6.87
CA ARG A 126 -7.92 8.04 8.25
C ARG A 126 -9.37 7.59 8.41
N GLY A 127 -9.57 6.28 8.45
CA GLY A 127 -10.89 5.70 8.55
C GLY A 127 -10.85 4.19 8.49
N ARG A 128 -12.00 3.55 8.72
CA ARG A 128 -12.15 2.11 8.48
C ARG A 128 -11.89 1.80 7.02
N ARG A 129 -11.14 0.72 6.77
CA ARG A 129 -10.95 0.19 5.41
C ARG A 129 -12.32 -0.04 4.79
N GLN A 130 -12.43 0.20 3.49
CA GLN A 130 -13.66 -0.08 2.75
C GLN A 130 -14.01 -1.57 2.95
N GLY A 131 -15.25 -1.87 3.34
CA GLY A 131 -15.67 -3.23 3.69
C GLY A 131 -15.48 -3.66 5.16
N THR A 132 -14.78 -2.89 6.00
CA THR A 132 -14.78 -3.10 7.48
C THR A 132 -15.76 -2.19 8.22
N ASN A 133 -16.52 -1.41 7.46
CA ASN A 133 -17.62 -0.62 7.98
C ASN A 133 -18.83 -1.54 8.18
N CYS A 134 -19.44 -1.53 9.37
CA CYS A 134 -20.67 -2.30 9.64
C CYS A 134 -21.92 -1.61 9.06
N LEU A 135 -21.73 -0.48 8.37
CA LEU A 135 -22.79 0.26 7.71
C LEU A 135 -23.15 -0.41 6.38
N ALA A 136 -24.44 -0.44 6.08
CA ALA A 136 -24.92 -0.85 4.77
C ALA A 136 -24.30 0.05 3.66
N PRO A 137 -24.03 -0.48 2.46
CA PRO A 137 -23.38 0.27 1.38
C PRO A 137 -24.08 1.59 1.03
N SER A 138 -25.41 1.62 1.11
CA SER A 138 -26.24 2.80 0.87
C SER A 138 -26.04 3.93 1.89
N MET A 139 -25.64 3.58 3.12
CA MET A 139 -25.33 4.56 4.19
C MET A 139 -23.90 5.06 4.08
N ASP A 140 -22.95 4.21 3.70
CA ASP A 140 -21.53 4.62 3.54
C ASP A 140 -21.37 5.63 2.38
N SER A 141 -22.19 5.51 1.32
CA SER A 141 -22.19 6.46 0.20
C SER A 141 -22.72 7.85 0.54
N LEU A 142 -23.51 8.00 1.62
CA LEU A 142 -24.03 9.29 2.07
C LEU A 142 -23.04 10.06 2.95
N ILE A 143 -22.08 9.36 3.57
CA ILE A 143 -21.17 9.92 4.58
C ILE A 143 -19.84 10.35 3.92
N ARG A 144 -19.46 9.73 2.80
CA ARG A 144 -18.20 10.05 2.11
C ARG A 144 -18.44 11.09 1.00
N PRO A 145 -17.81 12.27 1.07
CA PRO A 145 -17.79 13.22 -0.03
C PRO A 145 -16.93 12.74 -1.21
#